data_AF-A0A938ML99-F1
#
_entry.id   AF-A0A938ML99-F1
#
_cell.length_a   1.000
_cell.length_b   1.000
_cell.length_c   1.000
_cell.angle_alpha   90.00
_cell.angle_beta   90.00
_cell.angle_gamma   90.00
#
_symmetry.space_group_name_H-M   'P 1'
#
loop_
_entity.id
_entity.type
_entity.pdbx_description
1 polymer ?
#
loop_
_entity_poly.entity_id
_entity_poly.type
_entity_poly.pdbx_seq_one_letter_code
_entity_poly.pdbx_strand_id
1 'polypeptide(L)'
;MRVILAKTAGFCMGVRRAMDIVFDAAHRKDGPVHTEGPLIHNPQVLDLLARKGVTEIDETSDLSSATVVVRAHGITPERRRQLKERGARLCDATCPHVARVQGILKKHTTESYSAVIVGDKGHGEVVGLQGFALDGGHVISSLEEVERLPAMEKVCVVAQTTQNRKLYEAITDRIRQRFPDAKVFDTICDSTSQRQDEVRSLCQSVEAMVVVGAHNSANTTRLAQICREGGKPTFHVETEDDLDLGTLRPFHVVGVTAGASTPTWMIRRVVQKIQSLRRERRPWAVRLALDATEFLIKSNIYVAAGAAALAYANCVLLDVQHKLVSALVAAFYMFSMHVVNEFADREAQKLNDPARAAFYERHAWALVSLAIGLALVSIV
;
A
#
# COMPACT_ATOMS: atom_id res chain seq x y z
N MET A 1 -14.40 -12.54 -18.70
CA MET A 1 -13.53 -12.85 -17.56
C MET A 1 -14.05 -12.16 -16.30
N ARG A 2 -14.39 -12.93 -15.29
CA ARG A 2 -14.67 -12.49 -13.92
C ARG A 2 -13.33 -12.41 -13.20
N VAL A 3 -13.08 -11.32 -12.47
CA VAL A 3 -11.89 -11.16 -11.63
C VAL A 3 -12.32 -11.18 -10.17
N ILE A 4 -11.66 -12.00 -9.35
CA ILE A 4 -11.86 -12.05 -7.90
C ILE A 4 -10.57 -11.52 -7.25
N LEU A 5 -10.64 -10.32 -6.67
CA LEU A 5 -9.52 -9.72 -5.96
C LEU A 5 -9.50 -10.21 -4.50
N ALA A 6 -8.37 -10.72 -4.05
CA ALA A 6 -8.14 -11.06 -2.65
C ALA A 6 -8.33 -9.81 -1.76
N LYS A 7 -9.04 -9.94 -0.65
CA LYS A 7 -9.35 -8.85 0.28
C LYS A 7 -8.09 -8.30 0.95
N THR A 8 -7.12 -9.17 1.19
CA THR A 8 -5.82 -8.80 1.76
C THR A 8 -4.84 -8.28 0.70
N ALA A 9 -5.20 -8.18 -0.58
CA ALA A 9 -4.26 -7.73 -1.62
C ALA A 9 -3.74 -6.30 -1.37
N GLY A 10 -2.42 -6.14 -1.52
CA GLY A 10 -1.72 -4.84 -1.45
C GLY A 10 -1.19 -4.51 -0.06
N PHE A 11 -1.02 -3.24 0.26
CA PHE A 11 -0.40 -2.84 1.53
C PHE A 11 -1.05 -3.44 2.77
N CYS A 12 -0.25 -4.01 3.67
CA CYS A 12 -0.69 -4.30 5.04
C CYS A 12 -0.90 -2.98 5.82
N MET A 13 -1.53 -3.05 6.98
CA MET A 13 -1.80 -1.86 7.81
C MET A 13 -0.53 -1.07 8.13
N GLY A 14 0.56 -1.76 8.53
CA GLY A 14 1.82 -1.11 8.89
C GLY A 14 2.46 -0.37 7.72
N VAL A 15 2.47 -0.99 6.54
CA VAL A 15 2.98 -0.36 5.31
C VAL A 15 2.12 0.82 4.88
N ARG A 16 0.79 0.66 4.89
CA ARG A 16 -0.14 1.74 4.54
C ARG A 16 0.07 2.96 5.44
N ARG A 17 0.12 2.74 6.77
CA ARG A 17 0.39 3.79 7.74
C ARG A 17 1.72 4.49 7.46
N ALA A 18 2.77 3.75 7.16
CA ALA A 18 4.07 4.32 6.85
C ALA A 18 4.04 5.19 5.58
N MET A 19 3.34 4.74 4.53
CA MET A 19 3.15 5.51 3.29
C MET A 19 2.37 6.79 3.53
N ASP A 20 1.25 6.72 4.25
CA ASP A 20 0.39 7.88 4.53
C ASP A 20 1.19 8.95 5.30
N ILE A 21 1.97 8.54 6.31
CA ILE A 21 2.84 9.43 7.08
C ILE A 21 3.90 10.11 6.21
N VAL A 22 4.54 9.37 5.31
CA VAL A 22 5.57 9.93 4.42
C VAL A 22 4.96 10.93 3.45
N PHE A 23 3.81 10.61 2.85
CA PHE A 23 3.13 11.53 1.94
C PHE A 23 2.62 12.78 2.64
N ASP A 24 2.10 12.66 3.85
CA ASP A 24 1.69 13.81 4.67
C ASP A 24 2.89 14.70 5.00
N ALA A 25 4.02 14.12 5.37
CA ALA A 25 5.26 14.85 5.63
C ALA A 25 5.75 15.59 4.37
N ALA A 26 5.73 14.93 3.20
CA ALA A 26 6.11 15.53 1.93
C ALA A 26 5.13 16.65 1.49
N HIS A 27 3.85 16.51 1.80
CA HIS A 27 2.82 17.47 1.42
C HIS A 27 2.91 18.81 2.18
N ARG A 28 3.34 18.77 3.45
CA ARG A 28 3.47 19.99 4.28
C ARG A 28 4.51 20.98 3.77
N LYS A 29 5.52 20.51 3.02
CA LYS A 29 6.61 21.34 2.46
C LYS A 29 7.38 22.16 3.50
N ASP A 30 7.49 21.66 4.73
CA ASP A 30 8.21 22.31 5.83
C ASP A 30 9.76 22.20 5.74
N GLY A 31 10.28 21.60 4.66
CA GLY A 31 11.70 21.31 4.44
C GLY A 31 11.92 19.99 3.70
N PRO A 32 13.19 19.54 3.54
CA PRO A 32 13.51 18.23 2.98
C PRO A 32 12.89 17.10 3.80
N VAL A 33 12.46 16.03 3.12
CA VAL A 33 11.91 14.83 3.78
C VAL A 33 12.80 13.65 3.44
N HIS A 34 13.30 12.99 4.49
CA HIS A 34 14.12 11.79 4.34
C HIS A 34 13.49 10.58 5.04
N THR A 35 13.83 9.39 4.58
CA THR A 35 13.48 8.12 5.22
C THR A 35 14.72 7.50 5.84
N GLU A 36 14.57 6.93 7.04
CA GLU A 36 15.66 6.22 7.70
C GLU A 36 15.69 4.76 7.26
N GLY A 37 16.46 4.51 6.20
CA GLY A 37 16.43 3.26 5.44
C GLY A 37 15.29 3.22 4.41
N PRO A 38 15.26 2.20 3.54
CA PRO A 38 14.17 2.04 2.59
C PRO A 38 12.85 1.85 3.35
N LEU A 39 11.86 2.70 3.04
CA LEU A 39 10.54 2.66 3.67
C LEU A 39 9.85 1.31 3.44
N ILE A 40 9.93 0.84 2.18
CA ILE A 40 9.49 -0.48 1.74
C ILE A 40 10.38 -0.99 0.60
N HIS A 41 10.35 -2.30 0.37
CA HIS A 41 11.02 -2.94 -0.77
C HIS A 41 10.04 -3.05 -1.96
N ASN A 42 9.82 -1.93 -2.65
CA ASN A 42 9.08 -1.88 -3.91
C ASN A 42 9.66 -0.76 -4.81
N PRO A 43 10.28 -1.08 -5.95
CA PRO A 43 11.01 -0.10 -6.75
C PRO A 43 10.09 0.99 -7.33
N GLN A 44 8.87 0.65 -7.73
CA GLN A 44 7.91 1.62 -8.25
C GLN A 44 7.47 2.63 -7.18
N VAL A 45 7.37 2.20 -5.92
CA VAL A 45 7.06 3.09 -4.80
C VAL A 45 8.26 3.95 -4.43
N LEU A 46 9.48 3.42 -4.47
CA LEU A 46 10.69 4.20 -4.22
C LEU A 46 10.87 5.31 -5.28
N ASP A 47 10.62 5.03 -6.56
CA ASP A 47 10.60 6.04 -7.62
C ASP A 47 9.53 7.11 -7.38
N LEU A 48 8.32 6.71 -6.97
CA LEU A 48 7.26 7.66 -6.62
C LEU A 48 7.65 8.58 -5.45
N LEU A 49 8.30 8.04 -4.42
CA LEU A 49 8.79 8.82 -3.28
C LEU A 49 9.87 9.82 -3.72
N ALA A 50 10.82 9.39 -4.53
CA ALA A 50 11.88 10.24 -5.07
C ALA A 50 11.31 11.42 -5.89
N ARG A 51 10.32 11.15 -6.75
CA ARG A 51 9.62 12.21 -7.53
C ARG A 51 8.86 13.21 -6.65
N LYS A 52 8.45 12.79 -5.46
CA LYS A 52 7.83 13.67 -4.45
C LYS A 52 8.84 14.34 -3.52
N GLY A 53 10.14 14.26 -3.83
CA GLY A 53 11.20 14.88 -3.05
C GLY A 53 11.53 14.17 -1.75
N VAL A 54 11.13 12.89 -1.62
CA VAL A 54 11.48 12.05 -0.47
C VAL A 54 12.67 11.17 -0.83
N THR A 55 13.78 11.30 -0.11
CA THR A 55 14.99 10.49 -0.32
C THR A 55 15.34 9.65 0.92
N GLU A 56 16.26 8.70 0.79
CA GLU A 56 16.83 8.00 1.94
C GLU A 56 17.93 8.85 2.59
N ILE A 57 18.13 8.71 3.90
CA ILE A 57 19.26 9.36 4.60
C ILE A 57 20.57 8.70 4.18
N ASP A 58 21.55 9.53 3.86
CA ASP A 58 22.96 9.16 3.74
C ASP A 58 23.85 10.01 4.67
N GLU A 59 25.16 9.79 4.60
CA GLU A 59 26.16 10.51 5.41
C GLU A 59 26.23 12.01 5.07
N THR A 60 25.86 12.39 3.84
CA THR A 60 25.89 13.77 3.34
C THR A 60 24.60 14.54 3.59
N SER A 61 23.55 13.86 4.06
CA SER A 61 22.24 14.45 4.25
C SER A 61 22.25 15.51 5.36
N ASP A 62 21.89 16.74 5.00
CA ASP A 62 21.65 17.81 5.96
C ASP A 62 20.31 17.61 6.66
N LEU A 63 20.35 17.42 7.98
CA LEU A 63 19.17 17.14 8.79
C LEU A 63 18.68 18.34 9.60
N SER A 64 19.37 19.49 9.55
CA SER A 64 19.14 20.65 10.42
C SER A 64 17.71 21.22 10.37
N SER A 65 17.02 21.03 9.23
CA SER A 65 15.61 21.42 9.01
C SER A 65 14.77 20.29 8.38
N ALA A 66 15.34 19.10 8.27
CA ALA A 66 14.69 17.99 7.59
C ALA A 66 13.69 17.27 8.48
N THR A 67 12.64 16.74 7.86
CA THR A 67 11.77 15.75 8.49
C THR A 67 12.27 14.36 8.15
N VAL A 68 12.59 13.57 9.17
CA VAL A 68 13.04 12.19 9.02
C VAL A 68 11.93 11.24 9.41
N VAL A 69 11.50 10.43 8.46
CA VAL A 69 10.46 9.41 8.67
C VAL A 69 11.10 8.08 9.04
N VAL A 70 10.76 7.60 10.24
CA VAL A 70 11.21 6.30 10.75
C VAL A 70 10.42 5.20 10.08
N ARG A 71 11.08 4.28 9.37
CA ARG A 71 10.44 3.15 8.67
C ARG A 71 9.62 2.24 9.59
N ALA A 72 8.74 1.43 9.01
CA ALA A 72 7.82 0.54 9.73
C ALA A 72 8.49 -0.45 10.71
N HIS A 73 9.74 -0.83 10.43
CA HIS A 73 10.56 -1.69 11.29
C HIS A 73 11.05 -1.02 12.58
N GLY A 74 10.88 0.31 12.70
CA GLY A 74 11.41 1.10 13.80
C GLY A 74 12.93 1.30 13.74
N ILE A 75 13.44 2.01 14.73
CA ILE A 75 14.86 2.29 14.96
C ILE A 75 15.16 2.20 16.46
N THR A 76 16.44 2.06 16.81
CA THR A 76 16.88 2.05 18.20
C THR A 76 16.67 3.41 18.88
N PRO A 77 16.51 3.47 20.22
CA PRO A 77 16.50 4.72 20.97
C PRO A 77 17.76 5.56 20.75
N GLU A 78 18.91 4.89 20.59
CA GLU A 78 20.19 5.52 20.28
C GLU A 78 20.17 6.23 18.93
N ARG A 79 19.77 5.53 17.87
CA ARG A 79 19.66 6.13 16.53
C ARG A 79 18.66 7.28 16.51
N ARG A 80 17.57 7.16 17.28
CA ARG A 80 16.59 8.25 17.47
C ARG A 80 17.22 9.49 18.10
N ARG A 81 18.11 9.34 19.10
CA ARG A 81 18.83 10.47 19.71
C ARG A 81 19.77 11.13 18.71
N GLN A 82 20.59 10.33 18.01
CA GLN A 82 21.53 10.81 16.99
C GLN A 82 20.85 11.65 15.91
N LEU A 83 19.69 11.21 15.40
CA LEU A 83 18.95 11.96 14.39
C LEU A 83 18.43 13.32 14.93
N LYS A 84 17.93 13.34 16.17
CA LYS A 84 17.47 14.58 16.82
C LYS A 84 18.62 15.54 17.11
N GLU A 85 19.77 15.04 17.54
CA GLU A 85 20.98 15.83 17.80
C GLU A 85 21.51 16.48 16.52
N ARG A 86 21.30 15.84 15.36
CA ARG A 86 21.55 16.42 14.03
C ARG A 86 20.49 17.45 13.57
N GLY A 87 19.50 17.76 14.41
CA GLY A 87 18.44 18.74 14.12
C GLY A 87 17.18 18.18 13.44
N ALA A 88 17.09 16.87 13.21
CA ALA A 88 15.96 16.28 12.49
C ALA A 88 14.65 16.36 13.28
N ARG A 89 13.56 16.73 12.59
CA ARG A 89 12.19 16.50 13.08
C ARG A 89 11.80 15.07 12.76
N LEU A 90 11.52 14.27 13.78
CA LEU A 90 11.19 12.85 13.58
C LEU A 90 9.69 12.65 13.38
N CYS A 91 9.34 11.93 12.32
CA CYS A 91 8.01 11.39 12.09
C CYS A 91 8.03 9.87 12.24
N ASP A 92 7.26 9.31 13.17
CA ASP A 92 7.37 7.91 13.53
C ASP A 92 6.36 7.01 12.78
N ALA A 93 6.84 6.39 11.70
CA ALA A 93 6.09 5.42 10.92
C ALA A 93 6.27 3.96 11.40
N THR A 94 6.87 3.71 12.58
CA THR A 94 6.98 2.37 13.18
C THR A 94 5.61 1.68 13.24
N CYS A 95 5.56 0.41 12.82
CA CYS A 95 4.34 -0.38 12.85
C CYS A 95 3.85 -0.54 14.30
N PRO A 96 2.56 -0.37 14.62
CA PRO A 96 2.04 -0.56 15.98
C PRO A 96 2.32 -1.95 16.57
N HIS A 97 2.43 -2.98 15.73
CA HIS A 97 2.85 -4.32 16.19
C HIS A 97 4.31 -4.33 16.66
N VAL A 98 5.21 -3.69 15.91
CA VAL A 98 6.62 -3.55 16.30
C VAL A 98 6.76 -2.69 17.56
N ALA A 99 6.04 -1.56 17.63
CA ALA A 99 6.03 -0.69 18.81
C ALA A 99 5.55 -1.42 20.08
N ARG A 100 4.59 -2.36 19.95
CA ARG A 100 4.18 -3.24 21.05
C ARG A 100 5.33 -4.11 21.54
N VAL A 101 6.10 -4.72 20.65
CA VAL A 101 7.27 -5.54 21.02
C VAL A 101 8.33 -4.71 21.73
N GLN A 102 8.62 -3.50 21.21
CA GLN A 102 9.52 -2.54 21.85
C GLN A 102 9.06 -2.18 23.28
N GLY A 103 7.75 -1.99 23.48
CA GLY A 103 7.17 -1.76 24.81
C GLY A 103 7.30 -2.95 25.76
N ILE A 104 7.09 -4.18 25.26
CA ILE A 104 7.27 -5.41 26.05
C ILE A 104 8.72 -5.53 26.51
N LEU A 105 9.68 -5.36 25.58
CA LEU A 105 11.12 -5.42 25.88
C LEU A 105 11.49 -4.38 26.93
N LYS A 106 11.18 -3.11 26.69
CA LYS A 106 11.49 -2.01 27.61
C LYS A 106 10.94 -2.27 29.01
N LYS A 107 9.69 -2.73 29.12
CA LYS A 107 9.05 -3.02 30.41
C LYS A 107 9.80 -4.13 31.17
N HIS A 108 10.00 -5.28 30.53
CA HIS A 108 10.52 -6.46 31.22
C HIS A 108 12.01 -6.34 31.53
N THR A 109 12.81 -5.69 30.67
CA THR A 109 14.23 -5.45 31.01
C THR A 109 14.38 -4.49 32.18
N THR A 110 13.46 -3.53 32.34
CA THR A 110 13.41 -2.66 33.54
C THR A 110 13.05 -3.44 34.81
N GLU A 111 12.30 -4.54 34.68
CA GLU A 111 11.98 -5.50 35.74
C GLU A 111 13.06 -6.60 35.92
N SER A 112 14.26 -6.37 35.38
CA SER A 112 15.43 -7.27 35.45
C SER A 112 15.26 -8.62 34.74
N TYR A 113 14.40 -8.70 33.71
CA TYR A 113 14.38 -9.85 32.81
C TYR A 113 15.46 -9.71 31.74
N SER A 114 16.19 -10.78 31.47
CA SER A 114 17.00 -10.93 30.27
C SER A 114 16.09 -11.16 29.07
N ALA A 115 16.29 -10.39 27.99
CA ALA A 115 15.49 -10.50 26.79
C ALA A 115 16.05 -11.56 25.84
N VAL A 116 15.18 -12.42 25.30
CA VAL A 116 15.48 -13.31 24.18
C VAL A 116 14.59 -12.92 23.01
N ILE A 117 15.20 -12.56 21.89
CA ILE A 117 14.51 -12.11 20.67
C ILE A 117 14.68 -13.19 19.61
N VAL A 118 13.58 -13.87 19.27
CA VAL A 118 13.56 -14.88 18.21
C VAL A 118 13.38 -14.18 16.86
N GLY A 119 14.42 -14.11 16.05
CA GLY A 119 14.42 -13.35 14.80
C GLY A 119 15.75 -13.41 14.05
N ASP A 120 15.77 -12.83 12.86
CA ASP A 120 16.94 -12.85 11.99
C ASP A 120 17.96 -11.79 12.43
N LYS A 121 19.16 -12.24 12.81
CA LYS A 121 20.27 -11.36 13.19
C LYS A 121 20.56 -10.37 12.07
N GLY A 122 20.67 -9.08 12.42
CA GLY A 122 20.92 -7.99 11.47
C GLY A 122 19.69 -7.49 10.71
N HIS A 123 18.53 -8.14 10.83
CA HIS A 123 17.29 -7.61 10.27
C HIS A 123 16.93 -6.27 10.93
N GLY A 124 16.50 -5.28 10.14
CA GLY A 124 16.25 -3.92 10.61
C GLY A 124 15.29 -3.82 11.79
N GLU A 125 14.27 -4.67 11.82
CA GLU A 125 13.35 -4.80 12.96
C GLU A 125 14.08 -5.32 14.21
N VAL A 126 14.83 -6.42 14.09
CA VAL A 126 15.53 -7.05 15.21
C VAL A 126 16.56 -6.10 15.82
N VAL A 127 17.33 -5.40 14.99
CA VAL A 127 18.25 -4.34 15.46
C VAL A 127 17.48 -3.26 16.22
N GLY A 128 16.34 -2.83 15.69
CA GLY A 128 15.45 -1.89 16.36
C GLY A 128 14.97 -2.40 17.72
N LEU A 129 14.56 -3.67 17.82
CA LEU A 129 14.09 -4.32 19.05
C LEU A 129 15.20 -4.43 20.11
N GLN A 130 16.41 -4.85 19.73
CA GLN A 130 17.55 -4.97 20.64
C GLN A 130 17.83 -3.65 21.39
N GLY A 131 17.69 -2.51 20.71
CA GLY A 131 17.89 -1.20 21.35
C GLY A 131 16.89 -0.85 22.47
N PHE A 132 15.78 -1.59 22.60
CA PHE A 132 14.82 -1.42 23.71
C PHE A 132 15.05 -2.38 24.86
N ALA A 133 15.95 -3.36 24.71
CA ALA A 133 16.43 -4.18 25.80
C ALA A 133 17.65 -3.49 26.46
N LEU A 134 17.67 -3.36 27.80
CA LEU A 134 18.73 -2.64 28.52
C LEU A 134 20.14 -3.22 28.29
N ASP A 135 20.25 -4.52 28.12
CA ASP A 135 21.50 -5.27 27.84
C ASP A 135 21.67 -5.61 26.34
N GLY A 136 20.79 -5.10 25.48
CA GLY A 136 20.73 -5.42 24.05
C GLY A 136 20.03 -6.75 23.72
N GLY A 137 19.73 -7.59 24.72
CA GLY A 137 19.09 -8.89 24.57
C GLY A 137 19.89 -9.93 23.77
N HIS A 138 19.43 -11.18 23.82
CA HIS A 138 19.98 -12.30 23.06
C HIS A 138 19.13 -12.58 21.82
N VAL A 139 19.71 -12.41 20.62
CA VAL A 139 19.04 -12.76 19.37
C VAL A 139 19.34 -14.19 18.99
N ILE A 140 18.29 -14.97 18.74
CA ILE A 140 18.39 -16.35 18.26
C ILE A 140 17.45 -16.60 17.08
N SER A 141 17.81 -17.53 16.20
CA SER A 141 16.99 -17.92 15.04
C SER A 141 16.83 -19.44 14.90
N SER A 142 17.36 -20.23 15.83
CA SER A 142 17.37 -21.70 15.76
C SER A 142 17.26 -22.38 17.11
N LEU A 143 16.91 -23.67 17.12
CA LEU A 143 16.81 -24.49 18.33
C LEU A 143 18.18 -24.70 18.99
N GLU A 144 19.22 -24.85 18.18
CA GLU A 144 20.59 -25.08 18.63
C GLU A 144 21.16 -23.87 19.39
N GLU A 145 20.74 -22.65 19.01
CA GLU A 145 21.15 -21.43 19.69
C GLU A 145 20.53 -21.30 21.09
N VAL A 146 19.41 -21.96 21.37
CA VAL A 146 18.82 -22.00 22.72
C VAL A 146 19.80 -22.62 23.71
N GLU A 147 20.56 -23.64 23.31
CA GLU A 147 21.53 -24.30 24.18
C GLU A 147 22.73 -23.42 24.54
N ARG A 148 23.03 -22.45 23.69
CA ARG A 148 24.16 -21.52 23.83
C ARG A 148 23.79 -20.29 24.65
N LEU A 149 22.52 -20.14 25.03
CA LEU A 149 22.09 -19.04 25.89
C LEU A 149 22.75 -19.15 27.28
N PRO A 150 23.22 -18.03 27.85
CA PRO A 150 23.79 -18.03 29.20
C PRO A 150 22.73 -18.41 30.24
N ALA A 151 23.18 -18.76 31.46
CA ALA A 151 22.27 -18.90 32.59
C ALA A 151 21.63 -17.54 32.90
N MET A 152 20.31 -17.53 33.06
CA MET A 152 19.49 -16.34 33.30
C MET A 152 18.38 -16.73 34.28
N GLU A 153 18.13 -15.91 35.28
CA GLU A 153 17.07 -16.19 36.28
C GLU A 153 15.68 -15.82 35.74
N LYS A 154 15.56 -14.67 35.09
CA LYS A 154 14.30 -14.14 34.55
C LYS A 154 14.44 -13.94 33.06
N VAL A 155 13.63 -14.64 32.27
CA VAL A 155 13.70 -14.58 30.80
C VAL A 155 12.39 -14.04 30.22
N CYS A 156 12.49 -13.06 29.34
CA CYS A 156 11.38 -12.55 28.54
C CYS A 156 11.64 -12.87 27.07
N VAL A 157 10.76 -13.63 26.43
CA VAL A 157 10.90 -14.06 25.04
C VAL A 157 9.90 -13.32 24.16
N VAL A 158 10.40 -12.69 23.10
CA VAL A 158 9.60 -12.09 22.04
C VAL A 158 10.07 -12.61 20.69
N ALA A 159 9.26 -12.43 19.65
CA ALA A 159 9.59 -12.73 18.26
C ALA A 159 9.63 -11.46 17.39
N GLN A 160 10.45 -11.50 16.34
CA GLN A 160 10.29 -10.64 15.17
C GLN A 160 8.87 -10.85 14.59
N THR A 161 8.19 -9.77 14.20
CA THR A 161 6.79 -9.80 13.78
C THR A 161 6.54 -10.64 12.54
N THR A 162 7.56 -10.87 11.72
CA THR A 162 7.51 -11.69 10.50
C THR A 162 8.08 -13.11 10.69
N GLN A 163 8.38 -13.53 11.92
CA GLN A 163 8.97 -14.84 12.19
C GLN A 163 8.01 -16.00 11.86
N ASN A 164 8.58 -17.16 11.51
CA ASN A 164 7.84 -18.40 11.31
C ASN A 164 7.24 -18.89 12.65
N ARG A 165 5.91 -18.97 12.71
CA ARG A 165 5.16 -19.37 13.90
C ARG A 165 5.53 -20.76 14.42
N LYS A 166 5.67 -21.76 13.53
CA LYS A 166 6.03 -23.14 13.94
C LYS A 166 7.43 -23.21 14.55
N LEU A 167 8.39 -22.50 13.93
CA LEU A 167 9.75 -22.42 14.45
C LEU A 167 9.78 -21.70 15.80
N TYR A 168 9.04 -20.60 15.93
CA TYR A 168 8.92 -19.86 17.18
C TYR A 168 8.34 -20.73 18.30
N GLU A 169 7.24 -21.46 18.03
CA GLU A 169 6.64 -22.41 18.98
C GLU A 169 7.69 -23.43 19.46
N ALA A 170 8.38 -24.10 18.54
CA ALA A 170 9.43 -25.07 18.87
C ALA A 170 10.57 -24.46 19.71
N ILE A 171 11.03 -23.26 19.36
CA ILE A 171 12.06 -22.53 20.12
C ILE A 171 11.55 -22.19 21.52
N THR A 172 10.32 -21.69 21.66
CA THR A 172 9.76 -21.32 22.96
C THR A 172 9.54 -22.51 23.87
N ASP A 173 9.16 -23.67 23.31
CA ASP A 173 9.02 -24.91 24.07
C ASP A 173 10.38 -25.36 24.62
N ARG A 174 11.44 -25.27 23.80
CA ARG A 174 12.80 -25.56 24.25
C ARG A 174 13.29 -24.55 25.31
N ILE A 175 12.96 -23.28 25.16
CA ILE A 175 13.27 -22.25 26.15
C ILE A 175 12.57 -22.55 27.48
N ARG A 176 11.28 -22.91 27.48
CA ARG A 176 10.55 -23.26 28.72
C ARG A 176 11.14 -24.47 29.43
N GLN A 177 11.69 -25.43 28.70
CA GLN A 177 12.38 -26.57 29.31
C GLN A 177 13.67 -26.15 30.04
N ARG A 178 14.41 -25.17 29.50
CA ARG A 178 15.68 -24.69 30.07
C ARG A 178 15.49 -23.59 31.11
N PHE A 179 14.47 -22.75 30.93
CA PHE A 179 14.10 -21.62 31.78
C PHE A 179 12.60 -21.72 32.11
N PRO A 180 12.21 -22.51 33.12
CA PRO A 180 10.80 -22.81 33.43
C PRO A 180 9.92 -21.60 33.67
N ASP A 181 10.47 -20.53 34.26
CA ASP A 181 9.76 -19.29 34.57
C ASP A 181 9.80 -18.24 33.43
N ALA A 182 10.23 -18.63 32.23
CA ALA A 182 10.32 -17.72 31.09
C ALA A 182 8.93 -17.17 30.70
N LYS A 183 8.83 -15.84 30.62
CA LYS A 183 7.67 -15.14 30.08
C LYS A 183 7.75 -15.09 28.56
N VAL A 184 6.89 -15.84 27.89
CA VAL A 184 6.84 -15.92 26.43
C VAL A 184 5.68 -15.06 25.91
N PHE A 185 5.97 -14.16 24.97
CA PHE A 185 4.98 -13.28 24.35
C PHE A 185 4.87 -13.59 22.86
N ASP A 186 3.67 -14.00 22.42
CA ASP A 186 3.38 -14.10 20.98
C ASP A 186 3.28 -12.70 20.37
N THR A 187 4.35 -12.30 19.69
CA THR A 187 4.48 -11.01 19.03
C THR A 187 4.48 -11.12 17.51
N ILE A 188 4.22 -12.30 16.95
CA ILE A 188 4.17 -12.51 15.50
C ILE A 188 2.89 -11.87 14.95
N CYS A 189 3.01 -11.13 13.85
CA CYS A 189 1.88 -10.51 13.16
C CYS A 189 1.29 -11.49 12.12
N ASP A 190 -0.03 -11.66 12.16
CA ASP A 190 -0.73 -12.59 11.26
C ASP A 190 -0.97 -12.03 9.85
N SER A 191 -0.51 -10.83 9.52
CA SER A 191 -0.76 -10.24 8.19
C SER A 191 -0.23 -11.12 7.05
N THR A 192 0.88 -11.82 7.27
CA THR A 192 1.47 -12.72 6.28
C THR A 192 0.70 -14.04 6.21
N SER A 193 0.37 -14.66 7.35
CA SER A 193 -0.39 -15.93 7.40
C SER A 193 -1.80 -15.77 6.84
N GLN A 194 -2.54 -14.74 7.25
CA GLN A 194 -3.89 -14.45 6.75
C GLN A 194 -3.91 -14.28 5.22
N ARG A 195 -2.88 -13.63 4.67
CA ARG A 195 -2.76 -13.46 3.21
C ARG A 195 -2.48 -14.77 2.50
N GLN A 196 -1.61 -15.61 3.05
CA GLN A 196 -1.35 -16.94 2.52
C GLN A 196 -2.59 -17.83 2.57
N ASP A 197 -3.35 -17.80 3.67
CA ASP A 197 -4.58 -18.58 3.85
C ASP A 197 -5.70 -18.12 2.93
N GLU A 198 -5.84 -16.80 2.74
CA GLU A 198 -6.77 -16.26 1.75
C GLU A 198 -6.38 -16.69 0.34
N VAL A 199 -5.09 -16.65 -0.01
CA VAL A 199 -4.62 -17.12 -1.32
C VAL A 199 -4.91 -18.60 -1.53
N ARG A 200 -4.66 -19.46 -0.53
CA ARG A 200 -5.03 -20.89 -0.59
C ARG A 200 -6.53 -21.08 -0.83
N SER A 201 -7.35 -20.34 -0.11
CA SER A 201 -8.82 -20.39 -0.25
C SER A 201 -9.27 -19.88 -1.61
N LEU A 202 -8.70 -18.77 -2.09
CA LEU A 202 -9.02 -18.17 -3.37
C LEU A 202 -8.69 -19.12 -4.52
N CYS A 203 -7.54 -19.81 -4.47
CA CYS A 203 -7.13 -20.81 -5.46
C CYS A 203 -8.21 -21.86 -5.71
N GLN A 204 -8.97 -22.27 -4.68
CA GLN A 204 -10.04 -23.26 -4.82
C GLN A 204 -11.23 -22.77 -5.65
N SER A 205 -11.41 -21.45 -5.77
CA SER A 205 -12.57 -20.81 -6.40
C SER A 205 -12.31 -20.22 -7.79
N VAL A 206 -11.08 -20.35 -8.31
CA VAL A 206 -10.65 -19.73 -9.57
C VAL A 206 -9.90 -20.72 -10.47
N GLU A 207 -9.79 -20.37 -11.75
CA GLU A 207 -9.13 -21.21 -12.76
C GLU A 207 -7.65 -20.84 -12.95
N ALA A 208 -7.30 -19.58 -12.68
CA ALA A 208 -5.93 -19.08 -12.71
C ALA A 208 -5.72 -17.98 -11.65
N MET A 209 -4.47 -17.79 -11.25
CA MET A 209 -4.04 -16.79 -10.28
C MET A 209 -3.07 -15.79 -10.90
N VAL A 210 -3.29 -14.51 -10.66
CA VAL A 210 -2.34 -13.43 -10.94
C VAL A 210 -1.86 -12.85 -9.61
N VAL A 211 -0.55 -12.85 -9.40
CA VAL A 211 0.11 -12.37 -8.18
C VAL A 211 0.92 -11.12 -8.54
N VAL A 212 0.50 -9.97 -8.00
CA VAL A 212 1.08 -8.67 -8.33
C VAL A 212 2.12 -8.22 -7.30
N GLY A 213 3.34 -7.95 -7.75
CA GLY A 213 4.39 -7.35 -6.95
C GLY A 213 5.78 -7.71 -7.45
N ALA A 214 6.80 -7.08 -6.85
CA ALA A 214 8.18 -7.24 -7.28
C ALA A 214 8.69 -8.68 -7.10
N HIS A 215 9.46 -9.17 -8.07
CA HIS A 215 10.03 -10.52 -8.06
C HIS A 215 11.02 -10.77 -6.92
N ASN A 216 11.67 -9.71 -6.44
CA ASN A 216 12.58 -9.75 -5.30
C ASN A 216 11.87 -9.70 -3.93
N SER A 217 10.54 -9.59 -3.90
CA SER A 217 9.77 -9.61 -2.66
C SER A 217 9.53 -11.05 -2.21
N ALA A 218 10.21 -11.48 -1.14
CA ALA A 218 10.03 -12.82 -0.56
C ALA A 218 8.56 -13.14 -0.25
N ASN A 219 7.80 -12.17 0.28
CA ASN A 219 6.38 -12.35 0.54
C ASN A 219 5.58 -12.57 -0.76
N THR A 220 5.78 -11.75 -1.79
CA THR A 220 5.06 -11.90 -3.08
C THR A 220 5.41 -13.22 -3.75
N THR A 221 6.70 -13.57 -3.78
CA THR A 221 7.19 -14.84 -4.34
C THR A 221 6.60 -16.04 -3.60
N ARG A 222 6.45 -15.97 -2.27
CA ARG A 222 5.78 -17.02 -1.49
C ARG A 222 4.30 -17.17 -1.84
N LEU A 223 3.57 -16.07 -2.08
CA LEU A 223 2.17 -16.14 -2.54
C LEU A 223 2.07 -16.83 -3.90
N ALA A 224 2.95 -16.48 -4.85
CA ALA A 224 3.00 -17.14 -6.15
C ALA A 224 3.34 -18.63 -6.02
N GLN A 225 4.26 -19.00 -5.13
CA GLN A 225 4.57 -20.40 -4.85
C GLN A 225 3.36 -21.15 -4.30
N ILE A 226 2.62 -20.58 -3.35
CA ILE A 226 1.41 -21.20 -2.78
C ILE A 226 0.35 -21.46 -3.86
N CYS A 227 0.15 -20.52 -4.80
CA CYS A 227 -0.75 -20.74 -5.93
C CYS A 227 -0.33 -21.93 -6.81
N ARG A 228 0.97 -22.05 -7.08
CA ARG A 228 1.54 -23.16 -7.86
C ARG A 228 1.45 -24.49 -7.13
N GLU A 229 1.77 -24.51 -5.83
CA GLU A 229 1.60 -25.68 -4.94
C GLU A 229 0.13 -26.13 -4.89
N GLY A 230 -0.82 -25.17 -4.97
CA GLY A 230 -2.25 -25.43 -5.10
C GLY A 230 -2.71 -25.89 -6.49
N GLY A 231 -1.78 -26.14 -7.43
CA GLY A 231 -2.08 -26.64 -8.77
C GLY A 231 -2.72 -25.62 -9.72
N LYS A 232 -2.63 -24.32 -9.43
CA LYS A 232 -3.23 -23.28 -10.28
C LYS A 232 -2.21 -22.69 -11.25
N PRO A 233 -2.57 -22.51 -12.54
CA PRO A 233 -1.85 -21.62 -13.44
C PRO A 233 -1.62 -20.27 -12.75
N THR A 234 -0.35 -19.87 -12.61
CA THR A 234 0.04 -18.74 -11.78
C THR A 234 0.94 -17.78 -12.55
N PHE A 235 0.49 -16.54 -12.67
CA PHE A 235 1.19 -15.45 -13.32
C PHE A 235 1.72 -14.50 -12.24
N HIS A 236 3.04 -14.43 -12.07
CA HIS A 236 3.69 -13.47 -11.18
C HIS A 236 4.10 -12.28 -12.03
N VAL A 237 3.54 -11.09 -11.76
CA VAL A 237 3.73 -9.88 -12.56
C VAL A 237 4.07 -8.69 -11.68
N GLU A 238 4.92 -7.79 -12.15
CA GLU A 238 5.19 -6.52 -11.47
C GLU A 238 4.21 -5.44 -11.96
N THR A 239 3.88 -5.46 -13.26
CA THR A 239 3.04 -4.45 -13.92
C THR A 239 1.98 -5.07 -14.83
N GLU A 240 1.05 -4.26 -15.33
CA GLU A 240 0.06 -4.65 -16.33
C GLU A 240 0.66 -5.05 -17.69
N ASP A 241 1.91 -4.67 -17.96
CA ASP A 241 2.60 -4.95 -19.22
C ASP A 241 3.25 -6.34 -19.23
N ASP A 242 3.50 -6.92 -18.06
CA ASP A 242 4.00 -8.30 -17.93
C ASP A 242 2.90 -9.35 -18.19
N LEU A 243 1.64 -8.92 -18.33
CA LEU A 243 0.51 -9.80 -18.57
C LEU A 243 0.46 -10.24 -20.04
N ASP A 244 0.78 -11.51 -20.29
CA ASP A 244 0.42 -12.14 -21.55
C ASP A 244 -1.08 -12.45 -21.59
N LEU A 245 -1.81 -11.61 -22.31
CA LEU A 245 -3.25 -11.76 -22.50
C LEU A 245 -3.61 -13.02 -23.30
N GLY A 246 -2.71 -13.52 -24.15
CA GLY A 246 -2.92 -14.75 -24.94
C GLY A 246 -3.10 -15.96 -24.04
N THR A 247 -2.23 -16.11 -23.05
CA THR A 247 -2.29 -17.21 -22.06
C THR A 247 -3.38 -17.05 -21.02
N LEU A 248 -3.84 -15.82 -20.76
CA LEU A 248 -4.97 -15.56 -19.85
C LEU A 248 -6.35 -15.77 -20.50
N ARG A 249 -6.46 -15.57 -21.82
CA ARG A 249 -7.73 -15.66 -22.57
C ARG A 249 -8.54 -16.94 -22.28
N PRO A 250 -7.97 -18.15 -22.17
CA PRO A 250 -8.75 -19.36 -21.92
C PRO A 250 -9.55 -19.34 -20.61
N PHE A 251 -9.11 -18.57 -19.59
CA PHE A 251 -9.74 -18.57 -18.28
C PHE A 251 -10.98 -17.66 -18.22
N HIS A 252 -12.03 -18.13 -17.54
CA HIS A 252 -13.26 -17.40 -17.28
C HIS A 252 -13.25 -16.68 -15.92
N VAL A 253 -12.63 -17.27 -14.90
CA VAL A 253 -12.53 -16.75 -13.53
C VAL A 253 -11.06 -16.71 -13.10
N VAL A 254 -10.54 -15.49 -12.95
CA VAL A 254 -9.14 -15.25 -12.54
C VAL A 254 -9.12 -14.62 -11.16
N GLY A 255 -8.33 -15.21 -10.25
CA GLY A 255 -8.01 -14.63 -8.96
C GLY A 255 -6.86 -13.65 -9.09
N VAL A 256 -6.94 -12.50 -8.40
CA VAL A 256 -5.85 -11.54 -8.29
C VAL A 256 -5.49 -11.37 -6.83
N THR A 257 -4.21 -11.44 -6.50
CA THR A 257 -3.67 -11.09 -5.19
C THR A 257 -2.42 -10.24 -5.37
N ALA A 258 -1.87 -9.71 -4.29
CA ALA A 258 -0.68 -8.88 -4.36
C ALA A 258 0.16 -8.98 -3.08
N GLY A 259 1.44 -8.62 -3.18
CA GLY A 259 2.36 -8.53 -2.05
C GLY A 259 1.98 -7.43 -1.04
N ALA A 260 2.50 -7.55 0.19
CA ALA A 260 2.29 -6.57 1.26
C ALA A 260 2.95 -5.20 0.99
N SER A 261 3.83 -5.13 -0.01
CA SER A 261 4.48 -3.91 -0.50
C SER A 261 3.96 -3.46 -1.86
N THR A 262 2.87 -4.03 -2.37
CA THR A 262 2.27 -3.62 -3.65
C THR A 262 1.18 -2.57 -3.43
N PRO A 263 1.28 -1.35 -4.00
CA PRO A 263 0.26 -0.32 -3.87
C PRO A 263 -1.00 -0.63 -4.68
N THR A 264 -2.13 -0.07 -4.23
CA THR A 264 -3.46 -0.26 -4.85
C THR A 264 -3.50 0.09 -6.34
N TRP A 265 -2.75 1.12 -6.76
CA TRP A 265 -2.77 1.59 -8.15
C TRP A 265 -2.18 0.58 -9.13
N MET A 266 -1.13 -0.15 -8.73
CA MET A 266 -0.56 -1.25 -9.53
C MET A 266 -1.56 -2.39 -9.67
N ILE A 267 -2.20 -2.77 -8.55
CA ILE A 267 -3.21 -3.83 -8.53
C ILE A 267 -4.39 -3.46 -9.43
N ARG A 268 -4.87 -2.21 -9.35
CA ARG A 268 -5.98 -1.72 -10.17
C ARG A 268 -5.65 -1.77 -11.67
N ARG A 269 -4.45 -1.38 -12.08
CA ARG A 269 -4.02 -1.45 -13.49
C ARG A 269 -4.02 -2.88 -14.02
N VAL A 270 -3.46 -3.82 -13.26
CA VAL A 270 -3.49 -5.26 -13.58
C VAL A 270 -4.94 -5.77 -13.69
N VAL A 271 -5.78 -5.48 -12.69
CA VAL A 271 -7.20 -5.89 -12.69
C VAL A 271 -7.92 -5.33 -13.92
N GLN A 272 -7.72 -4.06 -14.25
CA GLN A 272 -8.33 -3.41 -15.41
C GLN A 272 -7.88 -4.04 -16.72
N LYS A 273 -6.57 -4.33 -16.88
CA LYS A 273 -6.02 -5.01 -18.05
C LYS A 273 -6.67 -6.40 -18.23
N ILE A 274 -6.81 -7.18 -17.16
CA ILE A 274 -7.48 -8.49 -17.19
C ILE A 274 -8.97 -8.35 -17.53
N GLN A 275 -9.66 -7.38 -16.94
CA GLN A 275 -11.09 -7.15 -17.20
C GLN A 275 -11.37 -6.70 -18.64
N SER A 276 -10.42 -6.05 -19.31
CA SER A 276 -10.56 -5.64 -20.72
C SER A 276 -10.87 -6.83 -21.65
N LEU A 277 -10.35 -8.03 -21.36
CA LEU A 277 -10.65 -9.27 -22.10
C LEU A 277 -12.13 -9.67 -22.05
N ARG A 278 -12.84 -9.34 -20.96
CA ARG A 278 -14.30 -9.57 -20.90
C ARG A 278 -15.04 -8.65 -21.87
N ARG A 279 -14.58 -7.41 -22.01
CA ARG A 279 -15.22 -6.39 -22.85
C ARG A 279 -15.16 -6.80 -24.32
N GLU A 280 -14.02 -7.35 -24.76
CA GLU A 280 -13.84 -7.87 -26.14
C GLU A 280 -14.89 -8.91 -26.53
N ARG A 281 -15.29 -9.79 -25.60
CA ARG A 281 -16.25 -10.88 -25.84
C ARG A 281 -17.71 -10.45 -25.96
N ARG A 282 -18.05 -9.19 -25.64
CA ARG A 282 -19.45 -8.73 -25.66
C ARG A 282 -19.90 -8.38 -27.10
N PRO A 283 -21.21 -8.51 -27.42
CA PRO A 283 -21.76 -8.04 -28.68
C PRO A 283 -21.45 -6.55 -28.91
N TRP A 284 -21.28 -6.15 -30.17
CA TRP A 284 -20.84 -4.80 -30.52
C TRP A 284 -21.75 -3.70 -29.94
N ALA A 285 -23.07 -3.89 -29.96
CA ALA A 285 -24.03 -2.92 -29.41
C ALA A 285 -23.88 -2.75 -27.89
N VAL A 286 -23.63 -3.85 -27.17
CA VAL A 286 -23.37 -3.81 -25.72
C VAL A 286 -22.04 -3.14 -25.44
N ARG A 287 -21.01 -3.38 -26.27
CA ARG A 287 -19.72 -2.67 -26.16
C ARG A 287 -19.93 -1.17 -26.35
N LEU A 288 -20.60 -0.76 -27.43
CA LEU A 288 -20.89 0.65 -27.71
C LEU A 288 -21.63 1.33 -26.55
N ALA A 289 -22.66 0.68 -25.98
CA ALA A 289 -23.39 1.21 -24.84
C ALA A 289 -22.51 1.37 -23.58
N LEU A 290 -21.64 0.38 -23.29
CA LEU A 290 -20.69 0.47 -22.18
C LEU A 290 -19.64 1.55 -22.41
N ASP A 291 -19.12 1.66 -23.64
CA ASP A 291 -18.14 2.66 -24.05
C ASP A 291 -18.72 4.07 -23.90
N ALA A 292 -19.95 4.29 -24.37
CA ALA A 292 -20.66 5.55 -24.22
C ALA A 292 -20.92 5.89 -22.74
N THR A 293 -21.33 4.91 -21.94
CA THR A 293 -21.57 5.10 -20.50
C THR A 293 -20.28 5.42 -19.76
N GLU A 294 -19.19 4.68 -20.04
CA GLU A 294 -17.88 4.94 -19.45
C GLU A 294 -17.36 6.33 -19.85
N PHE A 295 -17.56 6.73 -21.11
CA PHE A 295 -17.21 8.06 -21.59
C PHE A 295 -17.99 9.13 -20.81
N LEU A 296 -19.31 8.98 -20.66
CA LEU A 296 -20.16 9.92 -19.91
C LEU A 296 -19.70 10.06 -18.44
N ILE A 297 -19.39 8.94 -17.78
CA ILE A 297 -18.91 8.93 -16.40
C ILE A 297 -17.53 9.58 -16.29
N LYS A 298 -16.56 9.16 -17.11
CA LYS A 298 -15.19 9.64 -16.99
C LYS A 298 -15.06 11.12 -17.38
N SER A 299 -15.81 11.58 -18.38
CA SER A 299 -15.80 12.98 -18.83
C SER A 299 -16.54 13.96 -17.90
N ASN A 300 -17.23 13.49 -16.86
CA ASN A 300 -18.14 14.29 -16.02
C ASN A 300 -19.34 14.93 -16.74
N ILE A 301 -19.68 14.50 -17.96
CA ILE A 301 -20.87 15.00 -18.66
C ILE A 301 -22.15 14.75 -17.84
N TYR A 302 -22.21 13.63 -17.13
CA TYR A 302 -23.36 13.32 -16.26
C TYR A 302 -23.54 14.34 -15.13
N VAL A 303 -22.44 14.90 -14.58
CA VAL A 303 -22.50 15.93 -13.55
C VAL A 303 -23.06 17.23 -14.12
N ALA A 304 -22.59 17.61 -15.32
CA ALA A 304 -23.10 18.77 -16.03
C ALA A 304 -24.60 18.65 -16.35
N ALA A 305 -25.04 17.47 -16.81
CA ALA A 305 -26.45 17.19 -17.06
C ALA A 305 -27.30 17.27 -15.77
N GLY A 306 -26.79 16.76 -14.66
CA GLY A 306 -27.43 16.89 -13.34
C GLY A 306 -27.55 18.34 -12.88
N ALA A 307 -26.50 19.14 -13.07
CA ALA A 307 -26.49 20.57 -12.76
C ALA A 307 -27.52 21.35 -13.60
N ALA A 308 -27.59 21.08 -14.91
CA ALA A 308 -28.63 21.65 -15.78
C ALA A 308 -30.03 21.29 -15.32
N ALA A 309 -30.30 20.01 -15.03
CA ALA A 309 -31.61 19.55 -14.61
C ALA A 309 -32.06 20.22 -13.30
N LEU A 310 -31.15 20.33 -12.32
CA LEU A 310 -31.44 20.97 -11.04
C LEU A 310 -31.68 22.48 -11.20
N ALA A 311 -30.82 23.17 -11.97
CA ALA A 311 -30.98 24.59 -12.25
C ALA A 311 -32.29 24.88 -12.98
N TYR A 312 -32.62 24.08 -13.99
CA TYR A 312 -33.88 24.18 -14.72
C TYR A 312 -35.08 24.00 -13.79
N ALA A 313 -35.08 22.95 -12.96
CA ALA A 313 -36.16 22.69 -12.01
C ALA A 313 -36.35 23.85 -11.03
N ASN A 314 -35.26 24.42 -10.50
CA ASN A 314 -35.32 25.59 -9.64
C ASN A 314 -35.91 26.81 -10.36
N CYS A 315 -35.52 27.08 -11.60
CA CYS A 315 -36.09 28.18 -12.38
C CYS A 315 -37.58 27.99 -12.68
N VAL A 316 -38.03 26.74 -12.85
CA VAL A 316 -39.47 26.42 -12.99
C VAL A 316 -40.20 26.69 -11.68
N LEU A 317 -39.67 26.25 -10.54
CA LEU A 317 -40.30 26.41 -9.22
C LEU A 317 -40.36 27.87 -8.77
N LEU A 318 -39.37 28.68 -9.14
CA LEU A 318 -39.28 30.11 -8.80
C LEU A 318 -39.87 31.04 -9.87
N ASP A 319 -40.44 30.46 -10.95
CA ASP A 319 -40.97 31.15 -12.13
C ASP A 319 -40.03 32.19 -12.76
N VAL A 320 -38.74 31.86 -12.86
CA VAL A 320 -37.73 32.68 -13.51
C VAL A 320 -37.83 32.52 -15.03
N GLN A 321 -37.80 33.62 -15.79
CA GLN A 321 -38.02 33.62 -17.25
C GLN A 321 -36.95 32.81 -18.05
N HIS A 322 -35.67 32.92 -17.69
CA HIS A 322 -34.56 32.38 -18.49
C HIS A 322 -34.15 30.93 -18.14
N LYS A 323 -35.14 30.05 -18.00
CA LYS A 323 -34.99 28.65 -17.49
C LYS A 323 -33.89 27.85 -18.21
N LEU A 324 -33.88 27.87 -19.54
CA LEU A 324 -32.91 27.12 -20.35
C LEU A 324 -31.51 27.72 -20.29
N VAL A 325 -31.39 29.05 -20.27
CA VAL A 325 -30.09 29.73 -20.20
C VAL A 325 -29.43 29.42 -18.86
N SER A 326 -30.16 29.55 -17.76
CA SER A 326 -29.66 29.20 -16.42
C SER A 326 -29.22 27.73 -16.31
N ALA A 327 -29.95 26.81 -16.94
CA ALA A 327 -29.59 25.40 -16.99
C ALA A 327 -28.28 25.16 -17.77
N LEU A 328 -28.12 25.80 -18.93
CA LEU A 328 -26.91 25.68 -19.75
C LEU A 328 -25.69 26.29 -19.06
N VAL A 329 -25.82 27.46 -18.46
CA VAL A 329 -24.75 28.11 -17.68
C VAL A 329 -24.29 27.19 -16.55
N ALA A 330 -25.22 26.59 -15.79
CA ALA A 330 -24.88 25.66 -14.72
C ALA A 330 -24.16 24.40 -15.24
N ALA A 331 -24.62 23.82 -16.35
CA ALA A 331 -23.96 22.66 -16.96
C ALA A 331 -22.56 22.99 -17.46
N PHE A 332 -22.40 24.10 -18.16
CA PHE A 332 -21.12 24.52 -18.73
C PHE A 332 -20.11 24.82 -17.64
N TYR A 333 -20.50 25.59 -16.62
CA TYR A 333 -19.65 25.86 -15.46
C TYR A 333 -19.19 24.58 -14.77
N MET A 334 -20.13 23.67 -14.45
CA MET A 334 -19.80 22.42 -13.75
C MET A 334 -18.92 21.49 -14.60
N PHE A 335 -19.19 21.36 -15.89
CA PHE A 335 -18.33 20.59 -16.79
C PHE A 335 -16.91 21.14 -16.79
N SER A 336 -16.77 22.44 -17.02
CA SER A 336 -15.47 23.10 -17.12
C SER A 336 -14.68 23.01 -15.83
N MET A 337 -15.32 23.30 -14.69
CA MET A 337 -14.70 23.22 -13.37
C MET A 337 -14.17 21.80 -13.10
N HIS A 338 -15.00 20.78 -13.33
CA HIS A 338 -14.58 19.39 -13.12
C HIS A 338 -13.46 18.95 -14.05
N VAL A 339 -13.51 19.31 -15.33
CA VAL A 339 -12.44 18.99 -16.28
C VAL A 339 -11.13 19.65 -15.86
N VAL A 340 -11.15 20.95 -15.54
CA VAL A 340 -9.95 21.67 -15.06
C VAL A 340 -9.40 21.06 -13.79
N ASN A 341 -10.26 20.71 -12.83
CA ASN A 341 -9.84 20.09 -11.56
C ASN A 341 -9.12 18.74 -11.78
N GLU A 342 -9.62 17.92 -12.70
CA GLU A 342 -8.98 16.64 -13.05
C GLU A 342 -7.60 16.83 -13.70
N PHE A 343 -7.39 17.90 -14.48
CA PHE A 343 -6.07 18.23 -15.02
C PHE A 343 -5.14 18.85 -13.99
N ALA A 344 -5.66 19.68 -13.09
CA ALA A 344 -4.89 20.29 -12.02
C ALA A 344 -4.30 19.24 -11.07
N ASP A 345 -5.04 18.14 -10.82
CA ASP A 345 -4.63 17.06 -9.90
C ASP A 345 -4.23 15.76 -10.62
N ARG A 346 -3.67 15.88 -11.84
CA ARG A 346 -3.35 14.73 -12.71
C ARG A 346 -2.45 13.68 -12.05
N GLU A 347 -1.50 14.11 -11.22
CA GLU A 347 -0.61 13.17 -10.52
C GLU A 347 -1.36 12.32 -9.48
N ALA A 348 -2.20 12.92 -8.65
CA ALA A 348 -2.97 12.17 -7.66
C ALA A 348 -3.99 11.25 -8.36
N GLN A 349 -4.59 11.70 -9.47
CA GLN A 349 -5.49 10.87 -10.27
C GLN A 349 -4.80 9.62 -10.82
N LYS A 350 -3.54 9.70 -11.26
CA LYS A 350 -2.78 8.51 -11.72
C LYS A 350 -2.63 7.43 -10.65
N LEU A 351 -2.63 7.82 -9.38
CA LEU A 351 -2.52 6.92 -8.22
C LEU A 351 -3.91 6.46 -7.77
N ASN A 352 -4.89 7.36 -7.73
CA ASN A 352 -6.22 7.05 -7.20
C ASN A 352 -7.09 6.32 -8.23
N ASP A 353 -7.18 6.82 -9.46
CA ASP A 353 -7.93 6.20 -10.56
C ASP A 353 -7.10 6.18 -11.86
N PRO A 354 -6.24 5.16 -12.01
CA PRO A 354 -5.41 5.01 -13.21
C PRO A 354 -6.21 4.99 -14.51
N ALA A 355 -7.43 4.44 -14.50
CA ALA A 355 -8.26 4.32 -15.70
C ALA A 355 -8.89 5.65 -16.11
N ARG A 356 -9.24 6.49 -15.14
CA ARG A 356 -9.69 7.86 -15.39
C ARG A 356 -8.53 8.73 -15.85
N ALA A 357 -7.37 8.65 -15.19
CA ALA A 357 -6.18 9.38 -15.60
C ALA A 357 -5.82 9.08 -17.06
N ALA A 358 -5.73 7.80 -17.45
CA ALA A 358 -5.45 7.40 -18.83
C ALA A 358 -6.49 7.92 -19.84
N PHE A 359 -7.76 8.02 -19.45
CA PHE A 359 -8.81 8.60 -20.29
C PHE A 359 -8.58 10.10 -20.54
N TYR A 360 -8.26 10.86 -19.51
CA TYR A 360 -7.95 12.29 -19.62
C TYR A 360 -6.67 12.55 -20.41
N GLU A 361 -5.66 11.69 -20.29
CA GLU A 361 -4.45 11.79 -21.11
C GLU A 361 -4.74 11.59 -22.61
N ARG A 362 -5.61 10.62 -22.94
CA ARG A 362 -5.99 10.34 -24.32
C ARG A 362 -6.83 11.45 -24.95
N HIS A 363 -7.71 12.08 -24.18
CA HIS A 363 -8.66 13.09 -24.67
C HIS A 363 -8.30 14.51 -24.25
N ALA A 364 -7.05 14.75 -23.85
CA ALA A 364 -6.66 15.98 -23.17
C ALA A 364 -7.02 17.24 -23.94
N TRP A 365 -6.57 17.31 -25.20
CA TRP A 365 -6.82 18.46 -26.05
C TRP A 365 -8.32 18.74 -26.24
N ALA A 366 -9.10 17.71 -26.58
CA ALA A 366 -10.54 17.87 -26.81
C ALA A 366 -11.29 18.32 -25.56
N LEU A 367 -11.03 17.70 -24.40
CA LEU A 367 -11.71 18.03 -23.15
C LEU A 367 -11.32 19.42 -22.63
N VAL A 368 -10.04 19.78 -22.69
CA VAL A 368 -9.57 21.10 -22.22
C VAL A 368 -10.08 22.22 -23.12
N SER A 369 -9.97 22.06 -24.44
CA SER A 369 -10.49 23.08 -25.38
C SER A 369 -11.99 23.29 -25.22
N LEU A 370 -12.75 22.20 -25.06
CA LEU A 370 -14.18 22.28 -24.78
C LEU A 370 -14.46 22.97 -23.43
N ALA A 371 -13.75 22.58 -22.37
CA ALA A 371 -13.91 23.17 -21.05
C ALA A 371 -13.62 24.68 -21.03
N ILE A 372 -12.55 25.13 -21.70
CA ILE A 372 -12.23 26.57 -21.79
C ILE A 372 -13.33 27.30 -22.56
N GLY A 373 -13.78 26.77 -23.71
CA GLY A 373 -14.86 27.39 -24.49
C GLY A 373 -16.16 27.51 -23.69
N LEU A 374 -16.58 26.42 -23.03
CA LEU A 374 -17.79 26.40 -22.21
C LEU A 374 -17.69 27.32 -20.98
N ALA A 375 -16.50 27.43 -20.38
CA ALA A 375 -16.28 28.34 -19.26
C ALA A 375 -16.48 29.80 -19.68
N LEU A 376 -15.95 30.20 -20.84
CA LEU A 376 -16.13 31.56 -21.37
C LEU A 376 -17.60 31.85 -21.65
N VAL A 377 -18.33 30.90 -22.26
CA VAL A 377 -19.78 31.04 -22.52
C VAL A 377 -20.58 31.13 -21.23
N SER A 378 -20.12 30.51 -20.13
CA SER A 378 -20.84 30.57 -18.85
C SER A 378 -20.71 31.91 -18.10
N ILE A 379 -19.76 32.76 -18.48
CA ILE A 379 -19.48 34.06 -17.82
C ILE A 379 -20.18 35.23 -18.53
N VAL A 380 -20.54 35.06 -19.80
CA VAL A 380 -21.27 36.02 -20.65
C VAL A 380 -22.77 35.77 -20.52
#